data_AF-C7PXI5-F1
#
_entry.id   AF-C7PXI5-F1
#
_cell.length_a   1.000
_cell.length_b   1.000
_cell.length_c   1.000
_cell.angle_alpha   90.00
_cell.angle_beta   90.00
_cell.angle_gamma   90.00
#
_symmetry.space_group_name_H-M   'P 1'
#
loop_
_entity.id
_entity.type
_entity.pdbx_description
1 polymer ?
#
loop_
_entity_poly.entity_id
_entity_poly.type
_entity_poly.pdbx_seq_one_letter_code
_entity_poly.pdbx_strand_id
1 'polypeptide(L)'
;MEDEDDWRTHVARANALIQQRRPHEAIPLARQAVALAPDEPDARLALADALLAVWPRRTSCVAAAFAEVDEAELLGVDAEDLAVRRSKSKGFGLYVVAWTTFALFTLYGINGNGGAIGRAIAWPGMFAFFCVTPIVTARLGGQRFGHRMKTRRRIHRKRLATDAQVSQRAPAAAAVFTFLVLPSAGTLPPVIDGDAAWLWLFWLMLGGIPLAGAAAWIGIDRWLRPGTVLRTLRHDAFVADSVCVTFVLAMTAPALVLGGVRSSGILFSLFLLDLAWLAIGGLSGAKVSSHRKKAAIDPA
;
A
#
# COMPACT_ATOMS: atom_id res chain seq x y z
N MET A 1 -15.67 -36.95 31.76
CA MET A 1 -16.11 -35.74 32.46
C MET A 1 -15.07 -34.72 32.11
N GLU A 2 -15.18 -34.22 30.89
CA GLU A 2 -14.19 -33.34 30.28
C GLU A 2 -14.38 -31.94 30.86
N ASP A 3 -13.27 -31.26 31.14
CA ASP A 3 -13.20 -29.94 31.78
C ASP A 3 -14.01 -28.90 30.99
N GLU A 4 -15.29 -28.74 31.33
CA GLU A 4 -16.22 -27.81 30.69
C GLU A 4 -15.87 -26.32 30.96
N ASP A 5 -14.92 -26.08 31.88
CA ASP A 5 -14.44 -24.77 32.31
C ASP A 5 -13.02 -24.41 31.77
N ASP A 6 -12.71 -24.78 30.53
CA ASP A 6 -11.50 -24.26 29.84
C ASP A 6 -11.77 -22.86 29.25
N TRP A 7 -10.85 -21.91 29.46
CA TRP A 7 -10.93 -20.54 28.94
C TRP A 7 -11.11 -20.51 27.42
N ARG A 8 -10.58 -21.52 26.71
CA ARG A 8 -10.70 -21.68 25.24
C ARG A 8 -12.16 -21.83 24.80
N THR A 9 -12.96 -22.57 25.56
CA THR A 9 -14.39 -22.77 25.29
C THR A 9 -15.14 -21.46 25.40
N HIS A 10 -14.84 -20.66 26.43
CA HIS A 10 -15.41 -19.33 26.60
C HIS A 10 -15.00 -18.35 25.48
N VAL A 11 -13.74 -18.36 25.04
CA VAL A 11 -13.25 -17.54 23.91
C VAL A 11 -13.95 -17.92 22.61
N ALA A 12 -14.02 -19.21 22.29
CA ALA A 12 -14.68 -19.70 21.06
C ALA A 12 -16.15 -19.30 21.02
N ARG A 13 -16.86 -19.46 22.15
CA ARG A 13 -18.28 -19.10 22.27
C ARG A 13 -18.49 -17.58 22.21
N ALA A 14 -17.63 -16.78 22.83
CA ALA A 14 -17.67 -15.32 22.71
C ALA A 14 -17.49 -14.87 21.25
N ASN A 15 -16.51 -15.44 20.53
CA ASN A 15 -16.27 -15.15 19.12
C ASN A 15 -17.47 -15.53 18.23
N ALA A 16 -18.10 -16.69 18.49
CA ALA A 16 -19.31 -17.09 17.78
C ALA A 16 -20.46 -16.10 17.99
N LEU A 17 -20.66 -15.61 19.22
CA LEU A 17 -21.69 -14.59 19.51
C LEU A 17 -21.39 -13.24 18.85
N ILE A 18 -20.12 -12.83 18.79
CA ILE A 18 -19.70 -11.62 18.05
C ILE A 18 -20.07 -11.77 16.56
N GLN A 19 -19.79 -12.93 15.95
CA GLN A 19 -20.14 -13.21 14.55
C GLN A 19 -21.65 -13.21 14.31
N GLN A 20 -22.44 -13.70 15.26
CA GLN A 20 -23.90 -13.65 15.24
C GLN A 20 -24.47 -12.25 15.53
N ARG A 21 -23.63 -11.22 15.69
CA ARG A 21 -24.02 -9.85 16.06
C ARG A 21 -24.77 -9.78 17.40
N ARG A 22 -24.40 -10.65 18.35
CA ARG A 22 -24.90 -10.66 19.74
C ARG A 22 -23.80 -10.27 20.75
N PRO A 23 -23.15 -9.11 20.59
CA PRO A 23 -21.96 -8.78 21.38
C PRO A 23 -22.25 -8.55 22.87
N HIS A 24 -23.49 -8.21 23.24
CA HIS A 24 -23.90 -8.09 24.65
C HIS A 24 -23.79 -9.42 25.42
N GLU A 25 -24.07 -10.54 24.75
CA GLU A 25 -23.96 -11.88 25.34
C GLU A 25 -22.52 -12.40 25.29
N ALA A 26 -21.68 -11.87 24.38
CA ALA A 26 -20.27 -12.23 24.28
C ALA A 26 -19.43 -11.66 25.44
N ILE A 27 -19.76 -10.46 25.93
CA ILE A 27 -19.02 -9.80 27.03
C ILE A 27 -18.88 -10.68 28.29
N PRO A 28 -19.95 -11.25 28.88
CA PRO A 28 -19.81 -12.07 30.07
C PRO A 28 -18.96 -13.31 29.85
N LEU A 29 -19.04 -13.95 28.67
CA LEU A 29 -18.20 -15.10 28.33
C LEU A 29 -16.73 -14.71 28.17
N ALA A 30 -16.45 -13.59 27.50
CA ALA A 30 -15.08 -13.10 27.36
C ALA A 30 -14.47 -12.70 28.73
N ARG A 31 -15.28 -12.15 29.65
CA ARG A 31 -14.84 -11.90 31.03
C ARG A 31 -14.57 -13.18 31.81
N GLN A 32 -15.36 -14.23 31.61
CA GLN A 32 -15.08 -15.55 32.19
C GLN A 32 -13.76 -16.12 31.66
N ALA A 33 -13.51 -16.02 30.35
CA ALA A 33 -12.23 -16.44 29.77
C ALA A 33 -11.04 -15.70 30.41
N VAL A 34 -11.12 -14.38 30.58
CA VAL A 34 -10.06 -13.58 31.22
C VAL A 34 -9.92 -13.92 32.71
N ALA A 35 -11.02 -14.24 33.40
CA ALA A 35 -10.96 -14.65 34.80
C ALA A 35 -10.30 -16.02 34.99
N LEU A 36 -10.52 -16.96 34.06
CA LEU A 36 -9.91 -18.29 34.06
C LEU A 36 -8.42 -18.24 33.68
N ALA A 37 -8.06 -17.38 32.72
CA ALA A 37 -6.69 -17.26 32.22
C ALA A 37 -6.32 -15.76 32.04
N PRO A 38 -5.96 -15.06 33.13
CA PRO A 38 -5.70 -13.62 33.08
C PRO A 38 -4.46 -13.27 32.27
N ASP A 39 -3.50 -14.18 32.18
CA ASP A 39 -2.25 -14.00 31.41
C ASP A 39 -2.36 -14.52 29.97
N GLU A 40 -3.55 -14.99 29.55
CA GLU A 40 -3.76 -15.51 28.22
C GLU A 40 -4.23 -14.39 27.28
N PRO A 41 -3.47 -14.08 26.21
CA PRO A 41 -3.79 -12.96 25.35
C PRO A 41 -5.06 -13.16 24.54
N ASP A 42 -5.37 -14.39 24.12
CA ASP A 42 -6.57 -14.67 23.33
C ASP A 42 -7.86 -14.38 24.12
N ALA A 43 -7.85 -14.61 25.43
CA ALA A 43 -8.95 -14.26 26.31
C ALA A 43 -9.19 -12.74 26.36
N ARG A 44 -8.11 -11.95 26.48
CA ARG A 44 -8.18 -10.48 26.48
C ARG A 44 -8.59 -9.91 25.14
N LEU A 45 -8.10 -10.48 24.04
CA LEU A 45 -8.51 -10.08 22.68
C LEU A 45 -10.00 -10.34 22.44
N ALA A 46 -10.53 -11.47 22.92
CA ALA A 46 -11.96 -11.76 22.84
C ALA A 46 -12.81 -10.71 23.59
N LEU A 47 -12.33 -10.24 24.75
CA LEU A 47 -12.99 -9.17 25.50
C LEU A 47 -12.93 -7.83 24.76
N ALA A 48 -11.77 -7.47 24.21
CA ALA A 48 -11.61 -6.24 23.43
C ALA A 48 -12.53 -6.22 22.19
N ASP A 49 -12.60 -7.34 21.45
CA ASP A 49 -13.47 -7.48 20.29
C ASP A 49 -14.97 -7.40 20.67
N ALA A 50 -15.37 -8.03 21.78
CA ALA A 50 -16.73 -7.94 22.30
C ALA A 50 -17.10 -6.49 22.68
N LEU A 51 -16.22 -5.76 23.36
CA LEU A 51 -16.44 -4.36 23.76
C LEU A 51 -16.54 -3.42 22.56
N LEU A 52 -15.67 -3.60 21.55
CA LEU A 52 -15.71 -2.81 20.31
C LEU A 52 -16.98 -3.06 19.50
N ALA A 53 -17.50 -4.30 19.53
CA ALA A 53 -18.71 -4.68 18.81
C ALA A 53 -19.98 -4.05 19.41
N VAL A 54 -20.07 -3.88 20.74
CA VAL A 54 -21.23 -3.22 21.37
C VAL A 54 -21.20 -1.70 21.20
N TRP A 55 -20.04 -1.06 21.41
CA TRP A 55 -19.99 0.40 21.52
C TRP A 55 -18.93 1.06 20.63
N PRO A 56 -19.06 0.96 19.29
CA PRO A 56 -18.10 1.55 18.37
C PRO A 56 -18.00 3.09 18.45
N ARG A 57 -18.93 3.77 19.15
CA ARG A 57 -19.00 5.24 19.24
C ARG A 57 -18.75 5.84 20.64
N ARG A 58 -18.64 5.03 21.71
CA ARG A 58 -18.35 5.57 23.06
C ARG A 58 -16.84 5.55 23.32
N THR A 59 -16.28 6.73 23.59
CA THR A 59 -14.83 6.92 23.84
C THR A 59 -14.31 6.10 25.01
N SER A 60 -15.12 5.87 26.05
CA SER A 60 -14.75 5.05 27.21
C SER A 60 -14.59 3.57 26.89
N CYS A 61 -15.46 3.00 26.04
CA CYS A 61 -15.39 1.61 25.62
C CYS A 61 -14.19 1.35 24.71
N VAL A 62 -13.86 2.33 23.86
CA VAL A 62 -12.66 2.29 23.03
C VAL A 62 -11.40 2.34 23.88
N ALA A 63 -11.36 3.16 24.93
CA ALA A 63 -10.24 3.19 25.87
C ALA A 63 -10.08 1.86 26.63
N ALA A 64 -11.18 1.28 27.10
CA ALA A 64 -11.16 -0.04 27.77
C ALA A 64 -10.66 -1.15 26.82
N ALA A 65 -11.16 -1.20 25.59
CA ALA A 65 -10.70 -2.18 24.60
C ALA A 65 -9.21 -2.00 24.24
N PHE A 66 -8.72 -0.76 24.20
CA PHE A 66 -7.28 -0.52 23.97
C PHE A 66 -6.42 -0.94 25.16
N ALA A 67 -6.89 -0.77 26.40
CA ALA A 67 -6.17 -1.25 27.58
C ALA A 67 -5.98 -2.77 27.52
N GLU A 68 -7.03 -3.53 27.22
CA GLU A 68 -6.96 -5.00 27.08
C GLU A 68 -6.01 -5.43 25.95
N VAL A 69 -5.99 -4.71 24.81
CA VAL A 69 -5.09 -5.01 23.69
C VAL A 69 -3.64 -4.70 24.02
N ASP A 70 -3.37 -3.57 24.68
CA ASP A 70 -2.01 -3.21 25.11
C ASP A 70 -1.47 -4.24 26.10
N GLU A 71 -2.33 -4.77 26.98
CA GLU A 71 -1.96 -5.79 27.94
C GLU A 71 -1.78 -7.18 27.29
N ALA A 72 -2.57 -7.52 26.26
CA ALA A 72 -2.32 -8.71 25.43
C ALA A 72 -0.99 -8.61 24.63
N GLU A 73 -0.65 -7.42 24.14
CA GLU A 73 0.63 -7.19 23.43
C GLU A 73 1.84 -7.35 24.38
N LEU A 74 1.69 -6.97 25.66
CA LEU A 74 2.72 -7.20 26.69
C LEU A 74 2.95 -8.69 26.96
N LEU A 75 1.92 -9.53 26.84
CA LEU A 75 1.98 -10.98 27.03
C LEU A 75 2.61 -11.72 25.86
N GLY A 76 3.13 -11.02 24.85
CA GLY A 76 3.95 -11.63 23.79
C GLY A 76 3.15 -12.16 22.62
N VAL A 77 1.93 -11.67 22.37
CA VAL A 77 1.24 -11.95 21.11
C VAL A 77 2.10 -11.45 19.97
N ASP A 78 2.49 -12.36 19.09
CA ASP A 78 3.17 -12.02 17.86
C ASP A 78 2.31 -11.01 17.10
N ALA A 79 2.77 -9.76 17.05
CA ALA A 79 1.99 -8.70 16.41
C ALA A 79 1.83 -8.89 14.88
N GLU A 80 2.36 -9.98 14.32
CA GLU A 80 2.00 -10.49 12.99
C GLU A 80 0.55 -11.03 12.96
N ASP A 81 0.10 -11.77 13.98
CA ASP A 81 -1.27 -12.28 14.08
C ASP A 81 -2.31 -11.16 14.28
N LEU A 82 -1.97 -10.16 15.10
CA LEU A 82 -2.79 -8.96 15.27
C LEU A 82 -2.90 -8.14 13.97
N ALA A 83 -1.83 -8.11 13.16
CA ALA A 83 -1.81 -7.41 11.89
C ALA A 83 -2.66 -8.12 10.82
N VAL A 84 -2.64 -9.46 10.78
CA VAL A 84 -3.49 -10.27 9.90
C VAL A 84 -4.97 -10.02 10.20
N ARG A 85 -5.38 -10.04 11.48
CA ARG A 85 -6.78 -9.78 11.90
C ARG A 85 -7.26 -8.37 11.55
N ARG A 86 -6.42 -7.33 11.72
CA ARG A 86 -6.78 -5.93 11.36
C ARG A 86 -6.82 -5.66 9.84
N SER A 87 -6.31 -6.56 9.00
CA SER A 87 -6.14 -6.28 7.57
C SER A 87 -7.41 -6.47 6.71
N LYS A 88 -8.46 -7.09 7.26
CA LYS A 88 -9.63 -7.57 6.50
C LYS A 88 -10.56 -6.51 5.89
N SER A 89 -10.45 -5.21 6.23
CA SER A 89 -11.44 -4.20 5.79
C SER A 89 -10.96 -3.16 4.77
N LYS A 90 -9.78 -3.30 4.16
CA LYS A 90 -9.20 -2.21 3.32
C LYS A 90 -9.19 -2.44 1.80
N GLY A 91 -9.81 -3.51 1.28
CA GLY A 91 -9.88 -3.76 -0.17
C GLY A 91 -10.80 -2.80 -0.93
N PHE A 92 -11.76 -2.17 -0.26
CA PHE A 92 -12.80 -1.36 -0.92
C PHE A 92 -12.27 -0.08 -1.56
N GLY A 93 -11.30 0.59 -0.93
CA GLY A 93 -10.74 1.85 -1.46
C GLY A 93 -9.93 1.66 -2.74
N LEU A 94 -9.14 0.59 -2.82
CA LEU A 94 -8.36 0.26 -4.02
C LEU A 94 -9.28 -0.14 -5.19
N TYR A 95 -10.36 -0.87 -4.88
CA TYR A 95 -11.36 -1.28 -5.86
C TYR A 95 -12.08 -0.08 -6.46
N VAL A 96 -12.50 0.90 -5.64
CA VAL A 96 -13.17 2.13 -6.12
C VAL A 96 -12.23 2.95 -7.01
N VAL A 97 -10.96 3.12 -6.65
CA VAL A 97 -9.99 3.87 -7.48
C VAL A 97 -9.78 3.17 -8.83
N ALA A 98 -9.54 1.86 -8.84
CA ALA A 98 -9.35 1.10 -10.08
C ALA A 98 -10.60 1.16 -10.98
N TRP A 99 -11.80 1.06 -10.41
CA TRP A 99 -13.06 1.10 -11.14
C TRP A 99 -13.33 2.49 -11.74
N THR A 100 -13.02 3.56 -11.00
CA THR A 100 -13.22 4.94 -11.46
C THR A 100 -12.25 5.30 -12.59
N THR A 101 -10.99 4.83 -12.50
CA THR A 101 -9.99 4.99 -13.57
C THR A 101 -10.40 4.24 -14.84
N PHE A 102 -10.89 3.01 -14.70
CA PHE A 102 -11.38 2.22 -15.83
C PHE A 102 -12.61 2.86 -16.49
N ALA A 103 -13.56 3.35 -15.70
CA ALA A 103 -14.75 4.04 -16.21
C ALA A 103 -14.40 5.31 -16.99
N LEU A 104 -13.47 6.13 -16.49
CA LEU A 104 -12.99 7.34 -17.18
C LEU A 104 -12.24 6.99 -18.47
N PHE A 105 -11.41 5.95 -18.46
CA PHE A 105 -10.74 5.47 -19.67
C PHE A 105 -11.74 4.99 -20.73
N THR A 106 -12.81 4.31 -20.31
CA THR A 106 -13.85 3.80 -21.21
C THR A 106 -14.70 4.93 -21.79
N LEU A 107 -15.08 5.92 -20.95
CA LEU A 107 -15.90 7.07 -21.35
C LEU A 107 -15.17 8.01 -22.32
N TYR A 108 -13.86 8.18 -22.17
CA TYR A 108 -13.08 9.14 -22.95
C TYR A 108 -12.19 8.50 -24.02
N GLY A 109 -11.87 7.20 -23.92
CA GLY A 109 -10.92 6.52 -24.79
C GLY A 109 -11.50 5.75 -25.97
N ILE A 110 -12.79 5.39 -25.96
CA ILE A 110 -13.33 4.43 -26.95
C ILE A 110 -14.11 5.10 -28.10
N ASN A 111 -14.66 6.30 -27.94
CA ASN A 111 -15.33 6.96 -29.07
C ASN A 111 -14.34 7.75 -29.93
N GLY A 112 -13.65 7.00 -30.80
CA GLY A 112 -12.57 7.42 -31.68
C GLY A 112 -12.91 8.40 -32.80
N ASN A 113 -13.65 9.48 -32.55
CA ASN A 113 -13.78 10.57 -33.53
C ASN A 113 -14.00 11.99 -32.97
N GLY A 114 -13.91 12.21 -31.65
CA GLY A 114 -14.24 13.50 -31.03
C GLY A 114 -13.11 14.52 -30.95
N GLY A 115 -12.44 14.89 -32.05
CA GLY A 115 -11.67 16.14 -32.22
C GLY A 115 -10.45 16.40 -31.30
N ALA A 116 -9.52 17.24 -31.77
CA ALA A 116 -8.36 17.68 -30.98
C ALA A 116 -8.76 18.36 -29.64
N ILE A 117 -9.97 18.90 -29.58
CA ILE A 117 -10.52 19.61 -28.42
C ILE A 117 -10.84 18.66 -27.26
N GLY A 118 -11.37 17.46 -27.53
CA GLY A 118 -11.65 16.46 -26.49
C GLY A 118 -10.37 15.98 -25.79
N ARG A 119 -9.29 15.81 -26.57
CA ARG A 119 -7.96 15.44 -26.05
C ARG A 119 -7.32 16.57 -25.25
N ALA A 120 -7.49 17.83 -25.66
CA ALA A 120 -6.92 18.98 -24.97
C ALA A 120 -7.59 19.28 -23.61
N ILE A 121 -8.86 18.91 -23.42
CA ILE A 121 -9.62 19.19 -22.18
C ILE A 121 -9.61 17.99 -21.23
N ALA A 122 -9.70 16.76 -21.74
CA ALA A 122 -9.77 15.56 -20.89
C ALA A 122 -8.45 15.28 -20.15
N TRP A 123 -7.30 15.55 -20.78
CA TRP A 123 -5.99 15.30 -20.20
C TRP A 123 -5.68 16.16 -18.97
N PRO A 124 -5.88 17.50 -19.01
CA PRO A 124 -5.74 18.34 -17.82
C PRO A 124 -6.73 17.97 -16.70
N GLY A 125 -7.96 17.57 -17.05
CA GLY A 125 -8.97 17.13 -16.09
C GLY A 125 -8.57 15.84 -15.36
N MET A 126 -8.06 14.84 -16.09
CA MET A 126 -7.50 13.62 -15.49
C MET A 126 -6.29 13.92 -14.63
N PHE A 127 -5.38 14.77 -15.11
CA PHE A 127 -4.17 15.14 -14.36
C PHE A 127 -4.52 15.87 -13.05
N ALA A 128 -5.43 16.85 -13.10
CA ALA A 128 -5.91 17.55 -11.92
C ALA A 128 -6.59 16.59 -10.94
N PHE A 129 -7.41 15.65 -11.41
CA PHE A 129 -8.05 14.66 -10.55
C PHE A 129 -7.05 13.69 -9.90
N PHE A 130 -6.06 13.20 -10.65
CA PHE A 130 -5.02 12.31 -10.13
C PHE A 130 -4.04 13.00 -9.18
N CYS A 131 -3.76 14.29 -9.37
CA CYS A 131 -2.89 15.04 -8.46
C CYS A 131 -3.64 15.55 -7.22
N VAL A 132 -4.88 16.02 -7.37
CA VAL A 132 -5.62 16.68 -6.28
C VAL A 132 -6.28 15.66 -5.35
N THR A 133 -6.81 14.55 -5.85
CA THR A 133 -7.51 13.55 -5.02
C THR A 133 -6.62 12.92 -3.94
N PRO A 134 -5.36 12.52 -4.20
CA PRO A 134 -4.44 12.06 -3.16
C PRO A 134 -4.12 13.14 -2.12
N ILE A 135 -3.94 14.39 -2.55
CA ILE A 135 -3.63 15.52 -1.66
C ILE A 135 -4.81 15.83 -0.73
N VAL A 136 -6.03 15.82 -1.27
CA VAL A 136 -7.26 16.07 -0.52
C VAL A 136 -7.57 14.92 0.44
N THR A 137 -7.42 13.66 0.00
CA THR A 137 -7.59 12.49 0.88
C THR A 137 -6.53 12.44 1.99
N ALA A 138 -5.29 12.87 1.70
CA ALA A 138 -4.24 13.03 2.71
C ALA A 138 -4.55 14.16 3.71
N ARG A 139 -5.11 15.30 3.25
CA ARG A 139 -5.46 16.44 4.12
C ARG A 139 -6.69 16.20 4.99
N LEU A 140 -7.72 15.51 4.49
CA LEU A 140 -8.94 15.22 5.24
C LEU A 140 -8.70 14.23 6.41
N GLY A 141 -7.57 13.51 6.43
CA GLY A 141 -7.11 12.71 7.57
C GLY A 141 -6.43 13.50 8.71
N GLY A 142 -6.27 14.82 8.56
CA GLY A 142 -5.28 15.65 9.26
C GLY A 142 -5.43 15.87 10.75
N GLN A 143 -6.60 15.68 11.38
CA GLN A 143 -6.74 15.95 12.82
C GLN A 143 -6.53 14.74 13.75
N ARG A 144 -6.50 13.50 13.23
CA ARG A 144 -6.25 12.29 14.05
C ARG A 144 -4.89 11.64 13.80
N PHE A 145 -4.07 12.22 12.93
CA PHE A 145 -2.79 11.64 12.51
C PHE A 145 -1.66 11.89 13.49
N GLY A 146 -1.63 13.07 14.13
CA GLY A 146 -0.56 13.47 15.06
C GLY A 146 -0.48 12.58 16.31
N HIS A 147 -1.62 12.19 16.87
CA HIS A 147 -1.64 11.35 18.08
C HIS A 147 -1.29 9.88 17.78
N ARG A 148 -1.78 9.33 16.65
CA ARG A 148 -1.42 7.97 16.18
C ARG A 148 0.05 7.82 15.79
N MET A 149 0.68 8.87 15.27
CA MET A 149 2.10 8.90 14.95
C MET A 149 3.00 8.78 16.19
N LYS A 150 2.62 9.41 17.31
CA LYS A 150 3.41 9.36 18.56
C LYS A 150 3.39 7.97 19.20
N THR A 151 2.25 7.28 19.22
CA THR A 151 2.14 5.91 19.76
C THR A 151 2.85 4.89 18.87
N ARG A 152 2.72 5.04 17.54
CA ARG A 152 3.44 4.17 16.58
C ARG A 152 4.97 4.34 16.63
N ARG A 153 5.50 5.53 16.93
CA ARG A 153 6.96 5.75 17.05
C ARG A 153 7.63 4.92 18.15
N ARG A 154 6.91 4.58 19.24
CA ARG A 154 7.47 3.73 20.32
C ARG A 154 7.56 2.26 19.91
N ILE A 155 6.53 1.71 19.26
CA ILE A 155 6.50 0.32 18.77
C ILE A 155 7.51 0.14 17.62
N HIS A 156 7.72 1.17 16.81
CA HIS A 156 8.62 1.10 15.66
C HIS A 156 10.12 1.05 16.06
N ARG A 157 10.53 1.64 17.20
CA ARG A 157 11.94 1.63 17.63
C ARG A 157 12.50 0.22 17.88
N LYS A 158 11.69 -0.72 18.39
CA LYS A 158 12.13 -2.11 18.63
C LYS A 158 12.15 -2.95 17.34
N ARG A 159 11.23 -2.72 16.39
CA ARG A 159 11.20 -3.42 15.09
C ARG A 159 12.23 -2.90 14.08
N LEU A 160 12.65 -1.64 14.21
CA LEU A 160 13.60 -1.00 13.30
C LEU A 160 15.01 -1.59 13.33
N ALA A 161 15.42 -2.30 14.39
CA ALA A 161 16.73 -2.96 14.42
C ALA A 161 16.80 -4.14 13.41
N THR A 162 15.69 -4.87 13.25
CA THR A 162 15.59 -6.00 12.32
C THR A 162 15.18 -5.56 10.90
N ASP A 163 14.36 -4.52 10.77
CA ASP A 163 13.92 -3.96 9.47
C ASP A 163 14.90 -2.94 8.85
N ALA A 164 15.92 -2.48 9.57
CA ALA A 164 16.93 -1.55 9.04
C ALA A 164 17.67 -2.09 7.81
N GLN A 165 17.85 -3.41 7.71
CA GLN A 165 18.44 -4.04 6.52
C GLN A 165 17.50 -4.02 5.30
N VAL A 166 16.18 -4.15 5.51
CA VAL A 166 15.18 -4.12 4.42
C VAL A 166 15.08 -2.71 3.83
N SER A 167 15.07 -1.68 4.69
CA SER A 167 15.05 -0.27 4.29
C SER A 167 16.28 0.15 3.46
N GLN A 168 17.44 -0.50 3.63
CA GLN A 168 18.64 -0.18 2.85
C GLN A 168 18.64 -0.84 1.46
N ARG A 169 17.96 -1.98 1.29
CA ARG A 169 17.93 -2.71 0.00
C ARG A 169 16.81 -2.27 -0.94
N ALA A 170 15.71 -1.73 -0.40
CA ALA A 170 14.56 -1.29 -1.20
C ALA A 170 14.87 -0.21 -2.26
N PRO A 171 15.70 0.83 -2.00
CA PRO A 171 16.02 1.85 -3.00
C PRO A 171 16.86 1.31 -4.15
N ALA A 172 17.82 0.42 -3.85
CA ALA A 172 18.64 -0.25 -4.86
C ALA A 172 17.78 -1.16 -5.76
N ALA A 173 16.80 -1.86 -5.19
CA ALA A 173 15.86 -2.70 -5.93
C ALA A 173 14.96 -1.86 -6.87
N ALA A 174 14.47 -0.71 -6.41
CA ALA A 174 13.67 0.21 -7.22
C ALA A 174 14.49 0.85 -8.37
N ALA A 175 15.75 1.19 -8.11
CA ALA A 175 16.66 1.70 -9.15
C ALA A 175 16.93 0.66 -10.23
N VAL A 176 17.12 -0.61 -9.85
CA VAL A 176 17.28 -1.74 -10.80
C VAL A 176 16.01 -1.94 -11.65
N PHE A 177 14.82 -1.76 -11.07
CA PHE A 177 13.55 -1.85 -11.80
C PHE A 177 13.45 -0.81 -12.91
N THR A 178 13.83 0.42 -12.59
CA THR A 178 13.71 1.53 -13.55
C THR A 178 14.75 1.38 -14.67
N PHE A 179 15.95 0.87 -14.34
CA PHE A 179 17.00 0.56 -15.30
C PHE A 179 16.68 -0.62 -16.23
N LEU A 180 15.81 -1.56 -15.83
CA LEU A 180 15.41 -2.69 -16.67
C LEU A 180 14.29 -2.34 -17.66
N VAL A 181 13.45 -1.36 -17.32
CA VAL A 181 12.35 -0.91 -18.21
C VAL A 181 12.86 0.06 -19.27
N LEU A 182 13.81 0.94 -18.95
CA LEU A 182 14.35 1.95 -19.87
C LEU A 182 14.92 1.40 -21.21
N PRO A 183 15.72 0.31 -21.24
CA PRO A 183 16.32 -0.20 -22.47
C PRO A 183 15.31 -0.80 -23.45
N SER A 184 14.16 -1.25 -22.96
CA SER A 184 13.13 -1.90 -23.79
C SER A 184 12.42 -0.92 -24.75
N ALA A 185 12.43 0.39 -24.42
CA ALA A 185 11.85 1.43 -25.28
C ALA A 185 12.84 1.91 -26.36
N GLY A 186 14.15 1.77 -26.14
CA GLY A 186 15.21 2.28 -27.02
C GLY A 186 15.67 1.32 -28.11
N THR A 187 15.34 0.02 -28.01
CA THR A 187 15.80 -1.02 -28.94
C THR A 187 14.74 -1.48 -29.94
N LEU A 188 13.61 -0.76 -30.05
CA LEU A 188 12.66 -1.01 -31.13
C LEU A 188 13.41 -0.86 -32.47
N PRO A 189 13.43 -1.91 -33.32
CA PRO A 189 14.16 -1.86 -34.57
C PRO A 189 13.64 -0.68 -35.40
N PRO A 190 14.53 0.21 -35.89
CA PRO A 190 14.12 1.23 -36.82
C PRO A 190 13.64 0.50 -38.07
N VAL A 191 12.41 0.75 -38.48
CA VAL A 191 11.80 0.25 -39.73
C VAL A 191 11.27 -1.18 -39.65
N ILE A 192 10.06 -1.33 -39.09
CA ILE A 192 9.11 -2.33 -39.58
C ILE A 192 8.10 -1.54 -40.42
N ASP A 193 8.30 -1.52 -41.73
CA ASP A 193 7.30 -0.97 -42.65
C ASP A 193 6.13 -1.95 -42.76
N GLY A 194 4.91 -1.46 -42.51
CA GLY A 194 3.66 -2.19 -42.73
C GLY A 194 2.72 -2.25 -41.52
N ASP A 195 1.46 -2.64 -41.79
CA ASP A 195 0.37 -2.75 -40.82
C ASP A 195 0.68 -3.68 -39.63
N ALA A 196 1.69 -4.55 -39.77
CA ALA A 196 2.16 -5.45 -38.71
C ALA A 196 2.87 -4.74 -37.55
N ALA A 197 3.45 -3.55 -37.76
CA ALA A 197 4.17 -2.82 -36.73
C ALA A 197 3.26 -2.40 -35.56
N TRP A 198 2.00 -2.03 -35.88
CA TRP A 198 1.02 -1.69 -34.85
C TRP A 198 0.67 -2.92 -34.01
N LEU A 199 0.43 -4.08 -34.63
CA LEU A 199 0.10 -5.29 -33.88
C LEU A 199 1.19 -5.66 -32.86
N TRP A 200 2.46 -5.54 -33.25
CA TRP A 200 3.60 -5.76 -32.35
C TRP A 200 3.70 -4.74 -31.23
N LEU A 201 3.53 -3.46 -31.52
CA LEU A 201 3.50 -2.40 -30.51
C LEU A 201 2.33 -2.60 -29.52
N PHE A 202 1.15 -2.98 -30.02
CA PHE A 202 -0.01 -3.29 -29.21
C PHE A 202 0.25 -4.46 -28.26
N TRP A 203 0.82 -5.56 -28.76
CA TRP A 203 1.18 -6.72 -27.93
C TRP A 203 2.28 -6.42 -26.90
N LEU A 204 3.27 -5.60 -27.26
CA LEU A 204 4.29 -5.12 -26.33
C LEU A 204 3.67 -4.27 -25.20
N MET A 205 2.65 -3.46 -25.50
CA MET A 205 1.99 -2.60 -24.51
C MET A 205 1.05 -3.35 -23.59
N LEU A 206 0.24 -4.25 -24.16
CA LEU A 206 -0.80 -4.95 -23.42
C LEU A 206 -0.26 -6.18 -22.69
N GLY A 207 0.73 -6.86 -23.28
CA GLY A 207 1.32 -8.07 -22.74
C GLY A 207 2.73 -7.86 -22.22
N GLY A 208 3.63 -7.35 -23.08
CA GLY A 208 5.07 -7.32 -22.81
C GLY A 208 5.45 -6.50 -21.58
N ILE A 209 5.07 -5.22 -21.54
CA ILE A 209 5.41 -4.30 -20.46
C ILE A 209 4.77 -4.71 -19.13
N PRO A 210 3.46 -5.07 -19.06
CA PRO A 210 2.86 -5.53 -17.82
C PRO A 210 3.42 -6.86 -17.33
N LEU A 211 3.69 -7.83 -18.22
CA LEU A 211 4.29 -9.12 -17.84
C LEU A 211 5.74 -8.95 -17.39
N ALA A 212 6.54 -8.11 -18.07
CA ALA A 212 7.89 -7.80 -17.63
C ALA A 212 7.90 -7.09 -16.28
N GLY A 213 6.99 -6.13 -16.08
CA GLY A 213 6.77 -5.46 -14.80
C GLY A 213 6.37 -6.44 -13.70
N ALA A 214 5.44 -7.36 -13.98
CA ALA A 214 5.01 -8.38 -13.02
C ALA A 214 6.13 -9.41 -12.72
N ALA A 215 6.90 -9.84 -13.73
CA ALA A 215 8.01 -10.77 -13.54
C ALA A 215 9.13 -10.15 -12.71
N ALA A 216 9.50 -8.91 -13.01
CA ALA A 216 10.45 -8.15 -12.20
C ALA A 216 9.92 -7.98 -10.77
N TRP A 217 8.61 -7.72 -10.62
CA TRP A 217 7.97 -7.54 -9.32
C TRP A 217 8.05 -8.81 -8.47
N ILE A 218 7.72 -9.96 -9.06
CA ILE A 218 7.83 -11.28 -8.43
C ILE A 218 9.29 -11.59 -8.06
N GLY A 219 10.24 -11.24 -8.93
CA GLY A 219 11.67 -11.40 -8.67
C GLY A 219 12.13 -10.61 -7.44
N ILE A 220 11.73 -9.34 -7.35
CA ILE A 220 12.05 -8.49 -6.19
C ILE A 220 11.37 -8.99 -4.93
N ASP A 221 10.08 -9.33 -5.00
CA ASP A 221 9.36 -9.83 -3.83
C ASP A 221 9.99 -11.13 -3.32
N ARG A 222 10.43 -12.02 -4.21
CA ARG A 222 11.22 -13.19 -3.82
C ARG A 222 12.58 -12.82 -3.22
N TRP A 223 13.27 -11.82 -3.76
CA TRP A 223 14.59 -11.39 -3.27
C TRP A 223 14.54 -10.69 -1.90
N LEU A 224 13.48 -9.91 -1.64
CA LEU A 224 13.25 -9.18 -0.38
C LEU A 224 12.45 -9.98 0.65
N ARG A 225 12.18 -11.26 0.39
CA ARG A 225 11.19 -12.15 1.04
C ARG A 225 9.75 -11.90 0.58
N PRO A 226 8.99 -12.97 0.30
CA PRO A 226 7.62 -12.86 -0.19
C PRO A 226 6.73 -11.99 0.72
N GLY A 227 6.04 -11.03 0.12
CA GLY A 227 5.12 -10.11 0.80
C GLY A 227 5.76 -8.88 1.41
N THR A 228 7.09 -8.76 1.45
CA THR A 228 7.79 -7.58 1.99
C THR A 228 7.50 -6.33 1.15
N VAL A 229 7.45 -6.46 -0.17
CA VAL A 229 7.20 -5.30 -1.05
C VAL A 229 5.79 -4.78 -0.86
N LEU A 230 4.80 -5.68 -0.80
CA LEU A 230 3.41 -5.30 -0.59
C LEU A 230 3.19 -4.65 0.79
N ARG A 231 3.86 -5.16 1.84
CA ARG A 231 3.85 -4.53 3.17
C ARG A 231 4.49 -3.14 3.10
N THR A 232 5.59 -2.98 2.38
CA THR A 232 6.32 -1.72 2.27
C THR A 232 5.48 -0.67 1.55
N LEU A 233 4.91 -1.00 0.39
CA LEU A 233 3.95 -0.14 -0.32
C LEU A 233 2.75 0.25 0.55
N ARG A 234 2.24 -0.67 1.36
CA ARG A 234 1.08 -0.42 2.22
C ARG A 234 1.40 0.50 3.40
N HIS A 235 2.65 0.56 3.83
CA HIS A 235 3.07 1.29 5.01
C HIS A 235 3.79 2.61 4.70
N ASP A 236 4.42 2.71 3.54
CA ASP A 236 5.16 3.90 3.12
C ASP A 236 4.52 4.52 1.88
N ALA A 237 3.74 5.59 2.12
CA ALA A 237 3.05 6.32 1.07
C ALA A 237 4.04 6.89 0.03
N PHE A 238 5.25 7.27 0.44
CA PHE A 238 6.24 7.83 -0.47
C PHE A 238 6.73 6.79 -1.48
N VAL A 239 6.95 5.55 -1.04
CA VAL A 239 7.35 4.45 -1.93
C VAL A 239 6.23 4.12 -2.91
N ALA A 240 4.99 4.09 -2.43
CA ALA A 240 3.82 3.86 -3.29
C ALA A 240 3.63 4.96 -4.33
N ASP A 241 3.74 6.23 -3.93
CA ASP A 241 3.63 7.37 -4.84
C ASP A 241 4.75 7.36 -5.89
N SER A 242 5.99 7.04 -5.48
CA SER A 242 7.13 6.95 -6.39
C SER A 242 6.94 5.87 -7.45
N VAL A 243 6.52 4.66 -7.05
CA VAL A 243 6.24 3.55 -7.98
C VAL A 243 5.10 3.91 -8.93
N CYS A 244 4.04 4.56 -8.43
CA CYS A 244 2.95 5.03 -9.28
C CYS A 244 3.41 6.05 -10.32
N VAL A 245 4.21 7.05 -9.93
CA VAL A 245 4.70 8.07 -10.86
C VAL A 245 5.59 7.46 -11.94
N THR A 246 6.53 6.59 -11.55
CA THR A 246 7.40 5.89 -12.52
C THR A 246 6.58 5.01 -13.47
N PHE A 247 5.57 4.31 -12.97
CA PHE A 247 4.68 3.51 -13.82
C PHE A 247 3.89 4.38 -14.82
N VAL A 248 3.36 5.51 -14.37
CA VAL A 248 2.64 6.46 -15.25
C VAL A 248 3.58 7.02 -16.31
N LEU A 249 4.80 7.44 -15.95
CA LEU A 249 5.78 7.94 -16.91
C LEU A 249 6.17 6.87 -17.93
N ALA A 250 6.44 5.64 -17.46
CA ALA A 250 6.76 4.50 -18.29
C ALA A 250 5.63 4.11 -19.26
N MET A 251 4.36 4.32 -18.89
CA MET A 251 3.21 4.09 -19.78
C MET A 251 2.89 5.26 -20.70
N THR A 252 3.27 6.49 -20.32
CA THR A 252 2.97 7.70 -21.09
C THR A 252 3.82 7.80 -22.36
N ALA A 253 5.12 7.53 -22.28
CA ALA A 253 5.99 7.62 -23.46
C ALA A 253 5.58 6.66 -24.59
N PRO A 254 5.30 5.37 -24.31
CA PRO A 254 4.81 4.45 -25.31
C PRO A 254 3.43 4.85 -25.87
N ALA A 255 2.50 5.31 -25.02
CA ALA A 255 1.19 5.77 -25.46
C ALA A 255 1.27 6.97 -26.42
N LEU A 256 2.24 7.88 -26.24
CA LEU A 256 2.46 9.01 -27.13
C LEU A 256 3.01 8.58 -28.49
N VAL A 257 3.93 7.62 -28.52
CA VAL A 257 4.45 7.03 -29.77
C VAL A 257 3.31 6.41 -30.57
N LEU A 258 2.43 5.65 -29.90
CA LEU A 258 1.23 5.07 -30.51
C LEU A 258 0.23 6.12 -31.00
N GLY A 259 0.11 7.25 -30.29
CA GLY A 259 -0.69 8.39 -30.69
C GLY A 259 -0.14 9.17 -31.89
N GLY A 260 0.97 8.72 -32.50
CA GLY A 260 1.60 9.38 -33.64
C GLY A 260 2.48 10.58 -33.26
N VAL A 261 2.75 10.79 -31.97
CA VAL A 261 3.61 11.89 -31.51
C VAL A 261 5.08 11.51 -31.78
N ARG A 262 5.62 12.02 -32.90
CA ARG A 262 7.02 11.80 -33.31
C ARG A 262 7.98 12.93 -32.91
N SER A 263 7.53 13.89 -32.10
CA SER A 263 8.40 14.97 -31.64
C SER A 263 9.49 14.44 -30.72
N SER A 264 10.73 14.43 -31.22
CA SER A 264 11.91 14.03 -30.44
C SER A 264 12.06 14.88 -29.17
N GLY A 265 11.68 16.15 -29.22
CA GLY A 265 11.68 17.04 -28.05
C GLY A 265 10.75 16.57 -26.93
N ILE A 266 9.53 16.13 -27.24
CA ILE A 266 8.57 15.66 -26.23
C ILE A 266 9.04 14.36 -25.58
N LEU A 267 9.52 13.41 -26.39
CA LEU A 267 10.05 12.14 -25.89
C LEU A 267 11.30 12.37 -25.01
N PHE A 268 12.17 13.28 -25.44
CA PHE A 268 13.35 13.67 -24.66
C PHE A 268 12.98 14.36 -23.34
N SER A 269 11.97 15.24 -23.34
CA SER A 269 11.48 15.86 -22.10
C SER A 269 10.89 14.85 -21.11
N LEU A 270 10.14 13.85 -21.59
CA LEU A 270 9.62 12.78 -20.73
C LEU A 270 10.74 11.92 -20.15
N PHE A 271 11.75 11.61 -20.96
CA PHE A 271 12.95 10.92 -20.50
C PHE A 271 13.69 11.70 -19.42
N LEU A 272 13.90 13.01 -19.62
CA LEU A 272 14.51 13.88 -18.62
C LEU A 272 13.66 14.00 -17.34
N LEU A 273 12.33 14.03 -17.48
CA LEU A 273 11.41 14.06 -16.33
C LEU A 273 11.51 12.79 -15.49
N ASP A 274 11.62 11.62 -16.13
CA ASP A 274 11.79 10.34 -15.45
C ASP A 274 13.16 10.26 -14.74
N LEU A 275 14.24 10.71 -15.40
CA LEU A 275 15.56 10.83 -14.78
C LEU A 275 15.57 11.80 -13.58
N ALA A 276 14.91 12.95 -13.71
CA ALA A 276 14.80 13.93 -12.63
C ALA A 276 14.01 13.35 -11.45
N TRP A 277 12.92 12.63 -11.72
CA TRP A 277 12.13 11.96 -10.69
C TRP A 277 12.94 10.89 -9.95
N LEU A 278 13.69 10.06 -10.67
CA LEU A 278 14.60 9.08 -10.08
C LEU A 278 15.68 9.72 -9.21
N ALA A 279 16.27 10.83 -9.67
CA ALA A 279 17.26 11.57 -8.90
C ALA A 279 16.66 12.11 -7.59
N ILE A 280 15.44 12.67 -7.64
CA ILE A 280 14.71 13.16 -6.45
C ILE A 280 14.42 12.00 -5.49
N GLY A 281 13.95 10.86 -6.00
CA GLY A 281 13.70 9.65 -5.21
C GLY A 281 14.96 9.14 -4.50
N GLY A 282 16.09 9.08 -5.22
CA GLY A 282 17.38 8.66 -4.69
C GLY A 282 17.92 9.61 -3.61
N LEU A 283 17.87 10.92 -3.84
CA LEU A 283 18.34 11.94 -2.89
C LEU A 283 17.48 11.97 -1.62
N SER A 284 16.18 11.76 -1.75
CA SER A 284 15.24 11.68 -0.63
C SER A 284 15.58 10.51 0.31
N GLY A 285 15.92 9.35 -0.26
CA GLY A 285 16.38 8.19 0.50
C GLY A 285 17.70 8.44 1.25
N ALA A 286 18.65 9.10 0.60
CA ALA A 286 19.96 9.40 1.20
C ALA A 286 19.83 10.32 2.44
N LYS A 287 18.97 11.34 2.39
CA LYS A 287 18.78 12.30 3.49
C LYS A 287 18.15 11.67 4.73
N VAL A 288 17.22 10.72 4.55
CA VAL A 288 16.62 9.98 5.68
C VAL A 288 17.66 9.09 6.38
N SER A 289 18.59 8.51 5.60
CA SER A 289 19.66 7.66 6.16
C SER A 289 20.66 8.47 7.02
N SER A 290 20.99 9.71 6.63
CA SER A 290 21.96 10.53 7.34
C SER A 290 21.43 11.04 8.68
N HIS A 291 20.15 11.42 8.75
CA HIS A 291 19.50 11.81 10.00
C HIS A 291 19.39 10.65 10.99
N ARG A 292 19.17 9.42 10.51
CA ARG A 292 19.18 8.23 11.38
C ARG A 292 20.56 7.90 11.93
N LYS A 293 21.63 8.02 11.13
CA LYS A 293 23.01 7.80 11.61
C LYS A 293 23.39 8.81 12.69
N LYS A 294 23.07 10.10 12.50
CA LYS A 294 23.32 11.13 13.52
C LYS A 294 22.58 10.86 14.83
N ALA A 295 21.31 10.44 14.75
CA ALA A 295 20.51 10.11 15.94
C ALA A 295 20.96 8.83 16.69
N ALA A 296 21.82 7.99 16.09
CA ALA A 296 22.38 6.80 16.73
C ALA A 296 23.74 7.03 17.40
N ILE A 297 24.45 8.12 17.02
CA ILE A 297 25.80 8.44 17.53
C ILE A 297 25.73 9.31 18.80
N ASP A 298 24.62 10.03 19.03
CA ASP A 298 24.36 10.75 20.27
C ASP A 298 23.31 10.00 21.14
N PRO A 299 23.72 8.96 21.90
CA PRO A 299 22.89 8.47 22.98
C PRO A 299 22.94 9.50 24.12
N ALA A 300 21.84 10.23 24.30
CA ALA A 300 21.58 10.98 25.52
C ALA A 300 21.50 10.05 26.73
#